data_AF-A0A938N6V9-F1
#
_entry.id   AF-A0A938N6V9-F1
#
_cell.length_a   1.000
_cell.length_b   1.000
_cell.length_c   1.000
_cell.angle_alpha   90.00
_cell.angle_beta   90.00
_cell.angle_gamma   90.00
#
_symmetry.space_group_name_H-M   'P 1'
#
loop_
_entity.id
_entity.type
_entity.pdbx_description
1 polymer ?
#
loop_
_entity_poly.entity_id
_entity_poly.type
_entity_poly.pdbx_seq_one_letter_code
_entity_poly.pdbx_strand_id
1 'polypeptide(L)'
;MPAPPGPSDLLCEACGYSLEGLPTSGACPECGRAIALSLAERRPGSAWQRRPSLASWVRTNLALVAAPRSAWDGVRIDLYAGPLLLANVGVGAVALAALPCVVCAPGTRTADRAPLLAVFLVGVPLVSAALVGLTAIESAGARFFARRRGWRVTPGIAGVIGAHASVGWLLAGLIGLALALLAHPAAALAGWPGARASALAACAGVLVGFLVFEFLVYFGVRRLRFANLPRPPSIDGPARTEPVGPP
;
A
#
# COMPACT_ATOMS: atom_id res chain seq x y z
N MET A 1 -11.95 17.78 29.56
CA MET A 1 -11.83 17.01 28.31
C MET A 1 -11.40 15.61 28.67
N PRO A 2 -12.00 14.55 28.11
CA PRO A 2 -11.53 13.18 28.32
C PRO A 2 -10.06 13.06 27.89
N ALA A 3 -9.30 12.20 28.56
CA ALA A 3 -7.92 11.92 28.19
C ALA A 3 -7.84 11.43 26.73
N PRO A 4 -6.77 11.77 25.97
CA PRO A 4 -6.60 11.23 24.64
C PRO A 4 -6.56 9.69 24.71
N PRO A 5 -7.21 8.98 23.78
CA PRO A 5 -7.27 7.53 23.82
C PRO A 5 -5.87 6.92 23.74
N GLY A 6 -5.66 5.87 24.51
CA GLY A 6 -4.45 5.08 24.52
C GLY A 6 -4.21 4.35 23.18
N PRO A 7 -2.97 3.88 22.93
CA PRO A 7 -2.62 3.13 21.73
C PRO A 7 -3.41 1.82 21.56
N SER A 8 -3.83 1.21 22.69
CA SER A 8 -4.55 -0.06 22.76
C SER A 8 -6.06 0.08 22.93
N ASP A 9 -6.58 1.31 23.08
CA ASP A 9 -8.01 1.53 23.30
C ASP A 9 -8.81 1.07 22.10
N LEU A 10 -9.89 0.35 22.33
CA LEU A 10 -10.84 -0.01 21.30
C LEU A 10 -11.62 1.24 20.89
N LEU A 11 -11.43 1.70 19.66
CA LEU A 11 -12.16 2.84 19.09
C LEU A 11 -13.18 2.38 18.05
N CYS A 12 -14.26 3.14 17.89
CA CYS A 12 -15.13 2.95 16.75
C CYS A 12 -14.39 3.32 15.47
N GLU A 13 -14.24 2.39 14.53
CA GLU A 13 -13.48 2.63 13.29
C GLU A 13 -14.15 3.70 12.38
N ALA A 14 -15.42 4.04 12.62
CA ALA A 14 -16.15 5.05 11.87
C ALA A 14 -15.94 6.48 12.41
N CYS A 15 -16.26 6.71 13.70
CA CYS A 15 -16.26 8.05 14.31
C CYS A 15 -15.09 8.31 15.27
N GLY A 16 -14.38 7.28 15.72
CA GLY A 16 -13.27 7.40 16.68
C GLY A 16 -13.68 7.43 18.16
N TYR A 17 -14.96 7.24 18.49
CA TYR A 17 -15.44 7.15 19.88
C TYR A 17 -14.83 5.95 20.62
N SER A 18 -14.48 6.10 21.90
CA SER A 18 -13.95 5.01 22.72
C SER A 18 -15.04 3.99 23.04
N LEU A 19 -14.78 2.73 22.73
CA LEU A 19 -15.68 1.61 22.98
C LEU A 19 -15.24 0.78 24.19
N GLU A 20 -14.28 1.27 24.97
CA GLU A 20 -13.83 0.58 26.18
C GLU A 20 -14.96 0.46 27.21
N GLY A 21 -15.07 -0.74 27.80
CA GLY A 21 -16.12 -1.08 28.77
C GLY A 21 -17.52 -1.29 28.18
N LEU A 22 -17.73 -1.07 26.87
CA LEU A 22 -19.02 -1.33 26.23
C LEU A 22 -19.17 -2.81 25.82
N PRO A 23 -20.39 -3.37 25.83
CA PRO A 23 -20.63 -4.73 25.36
C PRO A 23 -20.34 -4.85 23.85
N THR A 24 -19.58 -5.87 23.45
CA THR A 24 -19.13 -6.06 22.05
C THR A 24 -20.26 -6.33 21.07
N SER A 25 -21.42 -6.82 21.55
CA SER A 25 -22.66 -7.00 20.79
C SER A 25 -23.46 -5.72 20.60
N GLY A 26 -23.09 -4.63 21.29
CA GLY A 26 -23.79 -3.35 21.24
C GLY A 26 -23.48 -2.51 20.00
N ALA A 27 -24.03 -1.29 20.01
CA ALA A 27 -23.76 -0.26 19.00
C ALA A 27 -22.94 0.88 19.61
N CYS A 28 -22.16 1.55 18.77
CA CYS A 28 -21.47 2.78 19.14
C CYS A 28 -22.51 3.87 19.48
N PRO A 29 -22.43 4.52 20.66
CA PRO A 29 -23.42 5.52 21.07
C PRO A 29 -23.39 6.80 20.22
N GLU A 30 -22.28 7.10 19.55
CA GLU A 30 -22.14 8.30 18.72
C GLU A 30 -22.72 8.13 17.30
N CYS A 31 -22.44 6.98 16.66
CA CYS A 31 -22.77 6.80 15.25
C CYS A 31 -23.65 5.59 14.95
N GLY A 32 -24.05 4.82 15.97
CA GLY A 32 -24.90 3.64 15.82
C GLY A 32 -24.24 2.41 15.17
N ARG A 33 -22.98 2.50 14.73
CA ARG A 33 -22.26 1.36 14.12
C ARG A 33 -22.09 0.23 15.14
N ALA A 34 -22.41 -1.00 14.74
CA ALA A 34 -22.17 -2.18 15.56
C ALA A 34 -20.69 -2.27 16.00
N ILE A 35 -20.46 -2.50 17.30
CA ILE A 35 -19.11 -2.56 17.90
C ILE A 35 -18.29 -3.69 17.28
N ALA A 36 -18.93 -4.83 16.99
CA ALA A 36 -18.33 -5.96 16.28
C ALA A 36 -17.65 -5.58 14.95
N LEU A 37 -18.12 -4.52 14.27
CA LEU A 37 -17.52 -4.03 13.02
C LEU A 37 -16.29 -3.14 13.22
N SER A 38 -15.90 -2.88 14.46
CA SER A 38 -14.69 -2.14 14.83
C SER A 38 -13.64 -3.04 15.48
N LEU A 39 -13.96 -4.31 15.76
CA LEU A 39 -13.01 -5.27 16.32
C LEU A 39 -11.88 -5.57 15.34
N ALA A 40 -10.65 -5.70 15.84
CA ALA A 40 -9.48 -5.97 15.02
C ALA A 40 -9.61 -7.31 14.26
N GLU A 41 -10.23 -8.29 14.91
CA GLU A 41 -10.50 -9.64 14.41
C GLU A 41 -11.42 -9.62 13.17
N ARG A 42 -12.18 -8.54 12.95
CA ARG A 42 -13.03 -8.40 11.77
C ARG A 42 -12.23 -8.27 10.48
N ARG A 43 -10.95 -7.89 10.55
CA ARG A 43 -10.06 -7.71 9.40
C ARG A 43 -9.37 -9.04 9.07
N PRO A 44 -9.79 -9.78 8.03
CA PRO A 44 -9.20 -11.09 7.70
C PRO A 44 -7.75 -11.00 7.19
N GLY A 45 -7.28 -9.81 6.82
CA GLY A 45 -6.02 -9.57 6.12
C GLY A 45 -6.21 -9.57 4.59
N SER A 46 -5.31 -8.91 3.86
CA SER A 46 -5.24 -9.05 2.40
C SER A 46 -4.87 -10.48 1.99
N ALA A 47 -5.06 -10.85 0.72
CA ALA A 47 -4.72 -12.19 0.26
C ALA A 47 -3.24 -12.51 0.53
N TRP A 48 -2.35 -11.54 0.32
CA TRP A 48 -0.94 -11.63 0.64
C TRP A 48 -0.68 -11.82 2.13
N GLN A 49 -1.34 -11.02 3.00
CA GLN A 49 -1.18 -11.13 4.45
C GLN A 49 -1.63 -12.49 5.00
N ARG A 50 -2.65 -13.12 4.39
CA ARG A 50 -3.14 -14.43 4.84
C ARG A 50 -2.22 -15.57 4.42
N ARG A 51 -1.74 -15.57 3.16
CA ARG A 51 -0.89 -16.62 2.58
C ARG A 51 0.01 -16.02 1.50
N PRO A 52 1.24 -15.58 1.82
CA PRO A 52 2.15 -14.99 0.85
C PRO A 52 2.48 -15.99 -0.28
N SER A 53 2.17 -15.61 -1.51
CA SER A 53 2.46 -16.37 -2.73
C SER A 53 2.34 -15.44 -3.94
N LEU A 54 2.86 -15.84 -5.10
CA LEU A 54 2.71 -15.05 -6.32
C LEU A 54 1.23 -14.79 -6.67
N ALA A 55 0.37 -15.81 -6.54
CA ALA A 55 -1.05 -15.68 -6.80
C ALA A 55 -1.74 -14.71 -5.82
N SER A 56 -1.36 -14.73 -4.54
CA SER A 56 -1.94 -13.82 -3.55
C SER A 56 -1.39 -12.39 -3.66
N TRP A 57 -0.15 -12.24 -4.14
CA TRP A 57 0.44 -10.95 -4.52
C TRP A 57 -0.36 -10.29 -5.64
N VAL A 58 -0.55 -10.98 -6.77
CA VAL A 58 -1.37 -10.50 -7.89
C VAL A 58 -2.78 -10.15 -7.43
N ARG A 59 -3.43 -11.05 -6.67
CA ARG A 59 -4.80 -10.81 -6.16
C ARG A 59 -4.88 -9.59 -5.25
N THR A 60 -3.88 -9.36 -4.41
CA THR A 60 -3.83 -8.20 -3.51
C THR A 60 -3.69 -6.90 -4.30
N ASN A 61 -2.77 -6.86 -5.27
CA ASN A 61 -2.56 -5.70 -6.13
C ASN A 61 -3.81 -5.40 -6.98
N LEU A 62 -4.44 -6.41 -7.59
CA LEU A 62 -5.68 -6.25 -8.35
C LEU A 62 -6.83 -5.74 -7.48
N ALA A 63 -7.01 -6.29 -6.28
CA ALA A 63 -8.07 -5.85 -5.37
C ALA A 63 -7.91 -4.38 -4.96
N LEU A 64 -6.68 -3.93 -4.71
CA LEU A 64 -6.39 -2.54 -4.36
C LEU A 64 -6.72 -1.57 -5.50
N VAL A 65 -6.40 -1.94 -6.74
CA VAL A 65 -6.65 -1.09 -7.92
C VAL A 65 -8.14 -1.10 -8.29
N ALA A 66 -8.77 -2.28 -8.34
CA ALA A 66 -10.14 -2.43 -8.82
C ALA A 66 -11.20 -2.02 -7.77
N ALA A 67 -10.94 -2.28 -6.49
CA ALA A 67 -11.90 -2.08 -5.41
C ALA A 67 -11.23 -1.56 -4.12
N PRO A 68 -10.53 -0.41 -4.15
CA PRO A 68 -9.70 0.07 -3.03
C PRO A 68 -10.48 0.14 -1.72
N ARG A 69 -11.72 0.64 -1.75
CA ARG A 69 -12.59 0.74 -0.57
C ARG A 69 -12.76 -0.60 0.13
N SER A 70 -13.16 -1.64 -0.61
CA SER A 70 -13.37 -2.97 -0.06
C SER A 70 -12.06 -3.66 0.31
N ALA A 71 -10.99 -3.42 -0.44
CA ALA A 71 -9.68 -4.00 -0.16
C ALA A 71 -9.15 -3.52 1.21
N TRP A 72 -9.21 -2.22 1.49
CA TRP A 72 -8.74 -1.64 2.76
C TRP A 72 -9.56 -2.06 3.98
N ASP A 73 -10.84 -2.38 3.81
CA ASP A 73 -11.68 -2.91 4.89
C ASP A 73 -11.19 -4.30 5.36
N GLY A 74 -10.50 -5.04 4.48
CA GLY A 74 -9.93 -6.35 4.79
C GLY A 74 -8.52 -6.34 5.33
N VAL A 75 -7.74 -5.26 5.17
CA VAL A 75 -6.32 -5.22 5.53
C VAL A 75 -6.13 -5.28 7.05
N ARG A 76 -5.22 -6.15 7.50
CA ARG A 76 -4.75 -6.26 8.88
C ARG A 76 -3.62 -5.28 9.16
N ILE A 77 -3.58 -4.72 10.37
CA ILE A 77 -2.60 -3.69 10.74
C ILE A 77 -1.46 -4.22 11.63
N ASP A 78 -1.58 -5.44 12.14
CA ASP A 78 -0.63 -6.11 13.03
C ASP A 78 0.42 -6.95 12.30
N LEU A 79 0.17 -7.25 11.02
CA LEU A 79 1.07 -8.06 10.22
C LEU A 79 2.06 -7.20 9.44
N TYR A 80 3.34 -7.54 9.55
CA TYR A 80 4.43 -6.91 8.80
C TYR A 80 4.19 -7.07 7.29
N ALA A 81 3.98 -5.94 6.60
CA ALA A 81 3.74 -5.90 5.15
C ALA A 81 5.01 -5.61 4.33
N GLY A 82 6.19 -5.61 4.95
CA GLY A 82 7.46 -5.31 4.28
C GLY A 82 7.75 -6.15 3.03
N PRO A 83 7.49 -7.48 3.03
CA PRO A 83 7.71 -8.30 1.83
C PRO A 83 6.82 -7.88 0.66
N LEU A 84 5.61 -7.37 0.91
CA LEU A 84 4.74 -6.84 -0.15
C LEU A 84 5.34 -5.57 -0.77
N LEU A 85 5.82 -4.65 0.07
CA LEU A 85 6.51 -3.44 -0.39
C LEU A 85 7.71 -3.81 -1.26
N LEU A 86 8.58 -4.70 -0.78
CA LEU A 86 9.77 -5.12 -1.50
C LEU A 86 9.42 -5.80 -2.84
N ALA A 87 8.38 -6.64 -2.87
CA ALA A 87 7.95 -7.28 -4.12
C ALA A 87 7.45 -6.24 -5.14
N ASN A 88 6.58 -5.31 -4.73
CA ASN A 88 6.06 -4.26 -5.62
C ASN A 88 7.16 -3.31 -6.10
N VAL A 89 8.03 -2.86 -5.18
CA VAL A 89 9.16 -1.98 -5.51
C VAL A 89 10.16 -2.69 -6.40
N GLY A 90 10.49 -3.96 -6.15
CA GLY A 90 11.44 -4.72 -6.96
C GLY A 90 10.98 -4.83 -8.42
N VAL A 91 9.73 -5.22 -8.64
CA VAL A 91 9.16 -5.30 -10.01
C VAL A 91 9.07 -3.92 -10.66
N GLY A 92 8.60 -2.91 -9.92
CA GLY A 92 8.55 -1.52 -10.41
C GLY A 92 9.93 -0.98 -10.80
N ALA A 93 10.94 -1.20 -9.96
CA ALA A 93 12.31 -0.75 -10.18
C ALA A 93 12.96 -1.41 -11.40
N VAL A 94 12.75 -2.72 -11.60
CA VAL A 94 13.21 -3.42 -12.81
C VAL A 94 12.60 -2.79 -14.07
N ALA A 95 11.29 -2.55 -14.06
CA ALA A 95 10.62 -1.95 -15.22
C ALA A 95 11.07 -0.51 -15.48
N LEU A 96 11.25 0.31 -14.43
CA LEU A 96 11.73 1.68 -14.54
C LEU A 96 13.20 1.75 -15.01
N ALA A 97 14.07 0.88 -14.49
CA ALA A 97 15.47 0.82 -14.90
C ALA A 97 15.64 0.35 -16.36
N ALA A 98 14.64 -0.34 -16.91
CA ALA A 98 14.61 -0.73 -18.33
C ALA A 98 14.22 0.42 -19.28
N LEU A 99 13.61 1.51 -18.77
CA LEU A 99 13.13 2.62 -19.62
C LEU A 99 14.23 3.28 -20.47
N PRO A 100 15.43 3.61 -19.93
CA PRO A 100 16.50 4.18 -20.75
C PRO A 100 16.92 3.25 -21.89
N CYS A 101 16.88 1.92 -21.65
CA CYS A 101 17.19 0.93 -22.67
C CYS A 101 16.18 1.00 -23.82
N VAL A 102 14.89 1.08 -23.53
CA VAL A 102 13.83 1.19 -24.55
C VAL A 102 13.89 2.52 -25.30
N VAL A 103 14.12 3.62 -24.60
CA VAL A 103 14.16 4.97 -25.19
C VAL A 103 15.38 5.14 -26.11
N CYS A 104 16.52 4.51 -25.78
CA CYS A 104 17.80 4.67 -26.48
C CYS A 104 18.18 3.52 -27.42
N ALA A 105 17.44 2.39 -27.43
CA ALA A 105 17.73 1.23 -28.29
C ALA A 105 17.55 1.39 -29.83
N PRO A 106 16.85 2.39 -30.40
CA PRO A 106 16.67 2.41 -31.86
C PRO A 106 17.96 2.90 -32.55
N GLY A 107 18.88 1.96 -32.79
CA GLY A 107 20.12 2.19 -33.53
C GLY A 107 21.39 1.58 -32.92
N THR A 108 21.34 1.05 -31.68
CA THR A 108 22.51 0.41 -31.08
C THR A 108 22.70 -0.99 -31.64
N ARG A 109 23.81 -1.24 -32.33
CA ARG A 109 24.20 -2.60 -32.75
C ARG A 109 24.34 -3.45 -31.49
N THR A 110 23.90 -4.71 -31.57
CA THR A 110 23.86 -5.71 -30.49
C THR A 110 25.20 -6.00 -29.77
N ALA A 111 26.30 -5.37 -30.17
CA ALA A 111 27.64 -5.55 -29.65
C ALA A 111 27.90 -4.87 -28.29
N ASP A 112 27.16 -3.82 -27.91
CA ASP A 112 27.36 -3.13 -26.62
C ASP A 112 26.31 -3.53 -25.58
N ARG A 113 26.37 -4.78 -25.10
CA ARG A 113 25.53 -5.27 -23.99
C ARG A 113 26.05 -4.86 -22.60
N ALA A 114 27.33 -4.51 -22.50
CA ALA A 114 27.97 -4.06 -21.26
C ALA A 114 27.27 -2.85 -20.60
N PRO A 115 26.92 -1.77 -21.33
CA PRO A 115 26.21 -0.64 -20.74
C PRO A 115 24.80 -1.00 -20.25
N LEU A 116 24.09 -1.91 -20.93
CA LEU A 116 22.78 -2.37 -20.48
C LEU A 116 22.88 -3.11 -19.15
N LEU A 117 23.84 -4.03 -19.02
CA LEU A 117 24.06 -4.74 -17.76
C LEU A 117 24.43 -3.79 -16.62
N ALA A 118 25.29 -2.79 -16.88
CA ALA A 118 25.65 -1.77 -15.89
C ALA A 118 24.43 -0.95 -15.45
N VAL A 119 23.58 -0.53 -16.38
CA VAL A 119 22.31 0.17 -16.09
C VAL A 119 21.40 -0.69 -15.22
N PHE A 120 21.30 -2.00 -15.46
CA PHE A 120 20.51 -2.89 -14.61
C PHE A 120 21.12 -3.09 -13.22
N LEU A 121 22.42 -3.40 -13.13
CA LEU A 121 23.10 -3.70 -11.86
C LEU A 121 23.15 -2.50 -10.91
N VAL A 122 23.26 -1.28 -11.45
CA VAL A 122 23.30 -0.05 -10.63
C VAL A 122 21.93 0.60 -10.55
N GLY A 123 21.20 0.65 -11.65
CA GLY A 123 19.90 1.33 -11.74
C GLY A 123 18.83 0.66 -10.91
N VAL A 124 18.73 -0.68 -10.90
CA VAL A 124 17.68 -1.36 -10.12
C VAL A 124 17.83 -1.10 -8.61
N PRO A 125 19.01 -1.26 -7.98
CA PRO A 125 19.18 -0.90 -6.57
C PRO A 125 18.91 0.57 -6.29
N LEU A 126 19.40 1.48 -7.13
CA LEU A 126 19.22 2.93 -6.94
C LEU A 126 17.74 3.31 -7.02
N VAL A 127 17.02 2.85 -8.04
CA VAL A 127 15.59 3.09 -8.19
C VAL A 127 14.82 2.45 -7.03
N SER A 128 15.16 1.23 -6.62
CA SER A 128 14.52 0.57 -5.48
C SER A 128 14.69 1.38 -4.20
N ALA A 129 15.90 1.86 -3.91
CA ALA A 129 16.18 2.70 -2.75
C ALA A 129 15.38 4.02 -2.81
N ALA A 130 15.31 4.66 -3.98
CA ALA A 130 14.51 5.87 -4.17
C ALA A 130 13.01 5.61 -3.91
N LEU A 131 12.44 4.53 -4.46
CA LEU A 131 11.02 4.19 -4.27
C LEU A 131 10.68 3.84 -2.81
N VAL A 132 11.57 3.12 -2.11
CA VAL A 132 11.43 2.87 -0.66
C VAL A 132 11.49 4.18 0.12
N GLY A 133 12.45 5.06 -0.21
CA GLY A 133 12.59 6.38 0.40
C GLY A 133 11.34 7.25 0.22
N LEU A 134 10.83 7.36 -1.00
CA LEU A 134 9.59 8.07 -1.29
C LEU A 134 8.39 7.49 -0.52
N THR A 135 8.27 6.15 -0.46
CA THR A 135 7.21 5.50 0.32
C THR A 135 7.31 5.81 1.81
N ALA A 136 8.54 5.92 2.36
CA ALA A 136 8.78 6.28 3.74
C ALA A 136 8.42 7.75 4.03
N ILE A 137 8.77 8.67 3.12
CA ILE A 137 8.39 10.10 3.19
C ILE A 137 6.87 10.23 3.22
N GLU A 138 6.17 9.54 2.32
CA GLU A 138 4.71 9.59 2.26
C GLU A 138 4.05 8.97 3.50
N SER A 139 4.62 7.89 4.03
CA SER A 139 4.17 7.31 5.31
C SER A 139 4.34 8.31 6.47
N ALA A 140 5.40 9.12 6.48
CA ALA A 140 5.59 10.17 7.47
C ALA A 140 4.61 11.33 7.28
N GLY A 141 4.37 11.75 6.03
CA GLY A 141 3.38 12.77 5.66
C GLY A 141 1.96 12.38 6.07
N ALA A 142 1.53 11.17 5.74
CA ALA A 142 0.24 10.61 6.14
C ALA A 142 0.01 10.68 7.66
N ARG A 143 1.03 10.35 8.45
CA ARG A 143 0.97 10.44 9.93
C ARG A 143 0.88 11.88 10.41
N PHE A 144 1.64 12.78 9.80
CA PHE A 144 1.57 14.20 10.14
C PHE A 144 0.17 14.76 9.90
N PHE A 145 -0.42 14.50 8.73
CA PHE A 145 -1.80 14.91 8.42
C PHE A 145 -2.84 14.25 9.31
N ALA A 146 -2.68 12.95 9.62
CA ALA A 146 -3.56 12.23 10.53
C ALA A 146 -3.58 12.87 11.93
N ARG A 147 -2.41 13.19 12.50
CA ARG A 147 -2.31 13.86 13.81
C ARG A 147 -3.02 15.20 13.82
N ARG A 148 -2.86 16.03 12.77
CA ARG A 148 -3.57 17.32 12.67
C ARG A 148 -5.10 17.19 12.59
N ARG A 149 -5.60 16.02 12.17
CA ARG A 149 -7.05 15.72 12.09
C ARG A 149 -7.57 14.89 13.26
N GLY A 150 -6.75 14.63 14.29
CA GLY A 150 -7.14 13.78 15.41
C GLY A 150 -7.35 12.30 15.03
N TRP A 151 -6.76 11.84 13.93
CA TRP A 151 -6.81 10.44 13.50
C TRP A 151 -5.69 9.62 14.13
N ARG A 152 -5.98 8.37 14.49
CA ARG A 152 -5.03 7.42 15.08
C ARG A 152 -4.34 6.58 13.99
N VAL A 153 -3.43 7.21 13.26
CA VAL A 153 -2.54 6.51 12.30
C VAL A 153 -1.15 6.34 12.90
N THR A 154 -0.88 5.16 13.45
CA THR A 154 0.40 4.80 14.07
C THR A 154 1.48 4.55 12.99
N PRO A 155 2.78 4.47 13.35
CA PRO A 155 3.83 4.08 12.41
C PRO A 155 3.54 2.74 11.71
N GLY A 156 3.01 1.76 12.44
CA GLY A 156 2.64 0.44 11.90
C GLY A 156 1.53 0.54 10.86
N ILE A 157 0.46 1.30 11.16
CA ILE A 157 -0.64 1.53 10.20
C ILE A 157 -0.11 2.24 8.95
N ALA A 158 0.71 3.28 9.11
CA ALA A 158 1.30 4.00 7.98
C ALA A 158 2.19 3.11 7.11
N GLY A 159 3.01 2.24 7.72
CA GLY A 159 3.83 1.27 7.00
C GLY A 159 2.98 0.25 6.22
N VAL A 160 1.88 -0.23 6.79
CA VAL A 160 0.92 -1.11 6.10
C VAL A 160 0.25 -0.38 4.93
N ILE A 161 -0.11 0.90 5.10
CA ILE A 161 -0.66 1.74 4.02
C ILE A 161 0.36 1.87 2.89
N GLY A 162 1.59 2.29 3.19
CA GLY A 162 2.65 2.46 2.19
C GLY A 162 2.97 1.15 1.44
N ALA A 163 3.03 0.03 2.17
CA ALA A 163 3.30 -1.28 1.58
C ALA A 163 2.22 -1.72 0.58
N HIS A 164 0.94 -1.52 0.88
CA HIS A 164 -0.14 -1.86 -0.06
C HIS A 164 -0.25 -0.82 -1.19
N ALA A 165 -0.09 0.47 -0.90
CA ALA A 165 -0.13 1.54 -1.91
C ALA A 165 1.02 1.45 -2.92
N SER A 166 2.13 0.80 -2.57
CA SER A 166 3.30 0.58 -3.45
C SER A 166 3.00 -0.12 -4.77
N VAL A 167 1.81 -0.70 -4.96
CA VAL A 167 1.33 -1.15 -6.27
C VAL A 167 1.34 -0.02 -7.31
N GLY A 168 1.21 1.25 -6.89
CA GLY A 168 1.38 2.40 -7.77
C GLY A 168 2.78 2.48 -8.39
N TRP A 169 3.83 2.09 -7.68
CA TRP A 169 5.19 2.02 -8.24
C TRP A 169 5.37 0.89 -9.25
N LEU A 170 4.73 -0.26 -8.99
CA LEU A 170 4.66 -1.35 -9.95
C LEU A 170 3.96 -0.88 -11.24
N LEU A 171 2.83 -0.18 -11.11
CA LEU A 171 2.10 0.36 -12.26
C LEU A 171 2.88 1.46 -12.98
N ALA A 172 3.60 2.32 -12.25
CA ALA A 172 4.45 3.36 -12.83
C ALA A 172 5.49 2.76 -13.78
N GLY A 173 6.18 1.71 -13.33
CA GLY A 173 7.14 0.98 -14.14
C GLY A 173 6.51 0.27 -15.34
N LEU A 174 5.46 -0.53 -15.11
CA LEU A 174 4.83 -1.33 -16.18
C LEU A 174 4.14 -0.48 -17.23
N ILE A 175 3.35 0.52 -16.83
CA ILE A 175 2.65 1.43 -17.76
C ILE A 175 3.68 2.30 -18.48
N GLY A 176 4.66 2.86 -17.77
CA GLY A 176 5.73 3.64 -18.39
C GLY A 176 6.46 2.86 -19.47
N LEU A 177 6.82 1.60 -19.18
CA LEU A 177 7.52 0.73 -20.13
C LEU A 177 6.65 0.38 -21.34
N ALA A 178 5.38 0.00 -21.11
CA ALA A 178 4.45 -0.31 -22.18
C ALA A 178 4.21 0.90 -23.11
N LEU A 179 3.98 2.08 -22.54
CA LEU A 179 3.77 3.31 -23.30
C LEU A 179 5.02 3.72 -24.09
N ALA A 180 6.22 3.57 -23.51
CA ALA A 180 7.47 3.85 -24.21
C ALA A 180 7.68 2.95 -25.44
N LEU A 181 7.38 1.65 -25.29
CA LEU A 181 7.47 0.65 -26.36
C LEU A 181 6.47 0.94 -27.49
N LEU A 182 5.24 1.30 -27.15
CA LEU A 182 4.19 1.58 -28.13
C LEU A 182 4.38 2.93 -28.85
N ALA A 183 4.93 3.93 -28.15
CA ALA A 183 5.14 5.26 -28.71
C ALA A 183 6.23 5.30 -29.79
N HIS A 184 7.19 4.38 -29.74
CA HIS A 184 8.31 4.37 -30.68
C HIS A 184 7.89 4.14 -32.15
N PRO A 185 7.19 3.04 -32.51
CA PRO A 185 6.72 2.85 -33.88
C PRO A 185 5.65 3.87 -34.28
N ALA A 186 4.79 4.30 -33.36
CA ALA A 186 3.76 5.30 -33.63
C ALA A 186 4.39 6.66 -34.03
N ALA A 187 5.45 7.07 -33.34
CA ALA A 187 6.18 8.29 -33.68
C ALA A 187 6.89 8.19 -35.03
N ALA A 188 7.45 7.03 -35.36
CA ALA A 188 8.06 6.79 -36.68
C ALA A 188 7.03 6.96 -37.81
N LEU A 189 5.82 6.43 -37.63
CA LEU A 189 4.71 6.61 -38.59
C LEU A 189 4.26 8.08 -38.70
N ALA A 190 4.36 8.85 -37.62
CA ALA A 190 3.98 10.26 -37.59
C ALA A 190 5.11 11.23 -38.03
N GLY A 191 6.31 10.73 -38.34
CA GLY A 191 7.48 11.57 -38.65
C GLY A 191 8.09 12.30 -37.44
N TRP A 192 7.80 11.83 -36.22
CA TRP A 192 8.31 12.42 -34.98
C TRP A 192 9.59 11.72 -34.50
N PRO A 193 10.49 12.42 -33.77
CA PRO A 193 11.65 11.77 -33.15
C PRO A 193 11.21 10.70 -32.14
N GLY A 194 11.36 9.42 -32.50
CA GLY A 194 10.85 8.29 -31.72
C GLY A 194 11.32 8.28 -30.25
N ALA A 195 12.57 8.67 -30.00
CA ALA A 195 13.11 8.76 -28.63
C ALA A 195 12.36 9.79 -27.76
N ARG A 196 12.01 10.96 -28.33
CA ARG A 196 11.26 11.99 -27.60
C ARG A 196 9.84 11.52 -27.27
N ALA A 197 9.18 10.89 -28.24
CA ALA A 197 7.84 10.34 -28.04
C ALA A 197 7.83 9.23 -26.96
N SER A 198 8.77 8.29 -27.03
CA SER A 198 8.92 7.23 -26.02
C SER A 198 9.22 7.79 -24.62
N ALA A 199 10.07 8.82 -24.52
CA ALA A 199 10.38 9.46 -23.24
C ALA A 199 9.14 10.15 -22.63
N LEU A 200 8.39 10.92 -23.42
CA LEU A 200 7.15 11.56 -22.95
C LEU A 200 6.11 10.54 -22.54
N ALA A 201 5.94 9.47 -23.33
CA ALA A 201 5.02 8.38 -23.04
C ALA A 201 5.42 7.62 -21.75
N ALA A 202 6.72 7.39 -21.54
CA ALA A 202 7.25 6.83 -20.31
C ALA A 202 6.92 7.71 -19.09
N CYS A 203 7.22 9.01 -19.18
CA CYS A 203 6.92 9.98 -18.11
C CYS A 203 5.43 10.02 -17.77
N ALA A 204 4.55 9.97 -18.78
CA ALA A 204 3.11 9.90 -18.58
C ALA A 204 2.71 8.63 -17.81
N GLY A 205 3.27 7.47 -18.17
CA GLY A 205 3.02 6.21 -17.45
C GLY A 205 3.52 6.23 -16.00
N VAL A 206 4.70 6.81 -15.75
CA VAL A 206 5.24 7.00 -14.40
C VAL A 206 4.32 7.91 -13.57
N LEU A 207 3.87 9.03 -14.16
CA LEU A 207 2.95 9.96 -13.51
C LEU A 207 1.62 9.27 -13.15
N VAL A 208 1.06 8.45 -14.04
CA VAL A 208 -0.16 7.68 -13.75
C VAL A 208 0.04 6.75 -12.57
N GLY A 209 1.15 5.99 -12.53
CA GLY A 209 1.44 5.12 -11.40
C GLY A 209 1.66 5.86 -10.08
N PHE A 210 2.32 7.03 -10.13
CA PHE A 210 2.44 7.93 -8.98
C PHE A 210 1.08 8.41 -8.47
N LEU A 211 0.18 8.84 -9.37
CA LEU A 211 -1.18 9.25 -8.98
C LEU A 211 -1.97 8.10 -8.37
N VAL A 212 -1.79 6.86 -8.87
CA VAL A 212 -2.41 5.67 -8.25
C VAL A 212 -1.84 5.42 -6.84
N PHE A 213 -0.53 5.57 -6.64
CA PHE A 213 0.09 5.48 -5.31
C PHE A 213 -0.56 6.47 -4.33
N GLU A 214 -0.59 7.76 -4.68
CA GLU A 214 -1.17 8.83 -3.86
C GLU A 214 -2.64 8.58 -3.53
N PHE A 215 -3.42 8.18 -4.55
CA PHE A 215 -4.81 7.83 -4.40
C PHE A 215 -5.01 6.68 -3.39
N LEU A 216 -4.19 5.63 -3.47
CA LEU A 216 -4.27 4.49 -2.55
C LEU A 216 -3.83 4.86 -1.13
N VAL A 217 -2.81 5.71 -0.96
CA VAL A 217 -2.42 6.26 0.35
C VAL A 217 -3.59 7.04 0.96
N TYR A 218 -4.23 7.92 0.19
CA TYR A 218 -5.41 8.67 0.64
C TYR A 218 -6.53 7.75 1.13
N PHE A 219 -6.87 6.71 0.36
CA PHE A 219 -7.88 5.73 0.75
C PHE A 219 -7.47 4.94 1.99
N GLY A 220 -6.21 4.49 2.06
CA GLY A 220 -5.67 3.76 3.20
C GLY A 220 -5.76 4.57 4.48
N VAL A 221 -5.32 5.83 4.47
CA VAL A 221 -5.43 6.74 5.62
C VAL A 221 -6.88 6.94 6.02
N ARG A 222 -7.79 7.20 5.07
CA ARG A 222 -9.21 7.40 5.38
C ARG A 222 -9.88 6.17 5.97
N ARG A 223 -9.54 4.98 5.50
CA ARG A 223 -10.15 3.71 5.92
C ARG A 223 -9.54 3.14 7.20
N LEU A 224 -8.27 3.44 7.47
CA LEU A 224 -7.54 2.93 8.63
C LEU A 224 -7.31 3.99 9.73
N ARG A 225 -7.91 5.18 9.61
CA ARG A 225 -7.72 6.30 10.55
C ARG A 225 -7.97 5.99 12.03
N PHE A 226 -8.75 4.95 12.32
CA PHE A 226 -9.07 4.51 13.68
C PHE A 226 -8.94 2.98 13.82
N ALA A 227 -8.22 2.33 12.91
CA ALA A 227 -8.10 0.88 12.91
C ALA A 227 -7.55 0.38 14.26
N ASN A 228 -8.16 -0.67 14.79
CA ASN A 228 -7.79 -1.24 16.08
C ASN A 228 -6.72 -2.33 15.91
N LEU A 229 -5.74 -2.33 16.81
CA LEU A 229 -4.76 -3.40 16.90
C LEU A 229 -5.40 -4.59 17.62
N PRO A 230 -5.02 -5.83 17.30
CA PRO A 230 -5.38 -6.98 18.11
C PRO A 230 -4.98 -6.71 19.56
N ARG A 231 -5.90 -6.95 20.50
CA ARG A 231 -5.55 -6.84 21.92
C ARG A 231 -4.52 -7.92 22.24
N PRO A 232 -3.44 -7.59 22.96
CA PRO A 232 -2.62 -8.62 23.57
C PRO A 232 -3.55 -9.48 24.46
N PRO A 233 -3.33 -10.81 24.53
CA PRO A 233 -4.07 -11.64 25.47
C PRO A 233 -3.93 -11.00 26.86
N SER A 234 -5.07 -10.75 27.53
CA SER A 234 -5.05 -10.13 28.86
C SER A 234 -4.21 -10.99 29.78
N ILE A 235 -3.12 -10.42 30.33
CA ILE A 235 -2.27 -11.09 31.32
C ILE A 235 -3.06 -11.33 32.63
N ASP A 236 -4.16 -10.59 32.81
CA ASP A 236 -5.06 -10.68 33.95
C ASP A 236 -5.96 -11.95 33.88
N GLY A 237 -5.32 -13.10 34.09
CA GLY A 237 -5.90 -14.27 34.75
C GLY A 237 -6.50 -15.35 33.85
N PRO A 238 -6.42 -16.63 34.27
CA PRO A 238 -7.17 -17.71 33.62
C PRO A 238 -8.64 -17.30 33.57
N ALA A 239 -9.30 -17.60 32.44
CA ALA A 239 -10.73 -17.41 32.28
C ALA A 239 -11.43 -17.77 33.59
N ARG A 240 -12.12 -16.81 34.22
CA ARG A 240 -13.00 -17.14 35.34
C ARG A 240 -13.90 -18.23 34.78
N THR A 241 -13.67 -19.46 35.20
CA THR A 241 -14.58 -20.56 34.92
C THR A 241 -15.88 -20.10 35.52
N GLU A 242 -16.80 -19.65 34.67
CA GLU A 242 -18.17 -19.45 35.08
C GLU A 242 -18.56 -20.73 35.82
N PRO A 243 -19.02 -20.63 37.08
CA PRO A 243 -19.41 -21.81 37.83
C PRO A 243 -20.45 -22.54 36.99
N VAL A 244 -20.14 -23.77 36.58
CA VAL A 244 -21.09 -24.68 35.95
C VAL A 244 -22.26 -24.77 36.92
N GLY A 245 -23.39 -24.18 36.53
CA GLY A 245 -24.61 -24.23 37.32
C GLY A 245 -25.01 -25.69 37.59
N PRO A 246 -25.61 -25.99 38.75
CA PRO A 246 -26.00 -27.35 39.07
C PRO A 246 -27.03 -27.89 38.06
N PRO A 247 -27.04 -29.23 37.84
CA PRO A 247 -27.93 -29.91 36.91
C PRO A 247 -29.42 -29.78 37.27
#